data_AF-A0A8T4KXP8-F1
#
_entry.id   AF-A0A8T4KXP8-F1
#
_cell.length_a   1.000
_cell.length_b   1.000
_cell.length_c   1.000
_cell.angle_alpha   90.00
_cell.angle_beta   90.00
_cell.angle_gamma   90.00
#
_symmetry.space_group_name_H-M   'P 1'
#
loop_
_entity.id
_entity.type
_entity.pdbx_description
1 polymer ?
#
loop_
_entity_poly.entity_id
_entity_poly.type
_entity_poly.pdbx_seq_one_letter_code
_entity_poly.pdbx_strand_id
1 'polypeptide(L)'
;MLYLNGNKNLSTNPSKIRDFAGHVKPKVLHGGLQKRAYGKNLSIISGLFFGSLIGFKTYSGVLIFSALAFAALFEFLKHRNTKLFKVLVFSLLVASPVLIMNMGAAGSSFSFSPLFIPMHYFLKAGIAPIDEITSLTEMPFAKVLLFAFAALFFLAGAIGFRALGFQSVGKRLSEQKAFGTFLFFFMALAFVLAFFFKAASPIHQWNTEQFFFYFLIGLTFFAADNIAEIIEKPNSKTKKALFIAIVLAAALPSSVQYVVAESHLLGNPYSVKITQAELNALTFIKQNSSYGDVLLHNLADFNAEDRTGNKVVFGNRNSMAEVFSSRNSVLGERWIAMLLSLSWEERAEDVEKFFSTSKSDEAKKIIEKYSVDFVFVQKGQGLDFDGTGFLEKVFEQDGIRVYRTRMQN
;
A
#
# COMPACT_ATOMS: atom_id res chain seq x y z
N MET A 1 25.26 2.90 -4.51
CA MET A 1 26.40 3.20 -5.41
C MET A 1 27.71 3.03 -4.65
N LEU A 2 28.18 1.79 -4.49
CA LEU A 2 29.54 1.46 -4.07
C LEU A 2 29.87 0.12 -4.76
N TYR A 3 31.09 0.00 -5.27
CA TYR A 3 31.65 -1.06 -6.12
C TYR A 3 31.37 -1.00 -7.62
N LEU A 4 32.04 -0.06 -8.30
CA LEU A 4 32.57 -0.30 -9.64
C LEU A 4 34.00 0.22 -9.68
N ASN A 5 34.98 -0.67 -9.52
CA ASN A 5 36.32 -0.42 -10.02
C ASN A 5 37.04 -1.74 -10.38
N GLY A 6 37.67 -1.75 -11.55
CA GLY A 6 38.78 -2.64 -11.87
C GLY A 6 38.47 -3.98 -12.52
N ASN A 7 38.34 -4.02 -13.85
CA ASN A 7 39.40 -4.62 -14.68
C ASN A 7 39.16 -4.37 -16.18
N LYS A 8 39.95 -3.44 -16.73
CA LYS A 8 40.18 -3.31 -18.18
C LYS A 8 41.21 -4.36 -18.56
N ASN A 9 40.77 -5.53 -19.01
CA ASN A 9 41.50 -6.45 -19.91
C ASN A 9 40.63 -7.69 -20.16
N LEU A 10 39.61 -7.55 -21.01
CA LEU A 10 38.94 -8.70 -21.61
C LEU A 10 39.34 -8.73 -23.09
N SER A 11 40.19 -9.70 -23.43
CA SER A 11 40.67 -9.91 -24.79
C SER A 11 39.48 -10.22 -25.72
N THR A 12 39.42 -9.54 -26.86
CA THR A 12 38.35 -9.66 -27.87
C THR A 12 38.51 -10.87 -28.81
N ASN A 13 39.28 -11.90 -28.40
CA ASN A 13 39.57 -13.03 -29.27
C ASN A 13 38.45 -14.10 -29.23
N PRO A 14 37.67 -14.31 -30.31
CA PRO A 14 36.49 -15.19 -30.31
C PRO A 14 36.83 -16.68 -30.11
N SER A 15 38.07 -17.08 -30.38
CA SER A 15 38.50 -18.49 -30.24
C SER A 15 38.64 -18.93 -28.79
N LYS A 16 39.00 -18.03 -27.86
CA LYS A 16 39.12 -18.34 -26.42
C LYS A 16 37.78 -18.36 -25.67
N ILE A 17 36.73 -17.75 -26.24
CA ILE A 17 35.36 -17.80 -25.67
C ILE A 17 34.72 -19.17 -25.93
N ARG A 18 35.14 -19.86 -27.01
CA ARG A 18 34.62 -21.18 -27.38
C ARG A 18 35.12 -22.29 -26.44
N ASP A 19 36.33 -22.15 -25.90
CA ASP A 19 36.89 -23.12 -24.96
C ASP A 19 36.31 -22.99 -23.53
N PHE A 20 35.80 -21.81 -23.15
CA PHE A 20 35.09 -21.63 -21.88
C PHE A 20 33.67 -22.22 -21.90
N ALA A 21 33.06 -22.32 -23.09
CA ALA A 21 31.71 -22.89 -23.30
C ALA A 21 31.72 -24.43 -23.44
N GLY A 22 32.88 -25.05 -23.64
CA GLY A 22 33.02 -26.50 -23.86
C GLY A 22 33.15 -27.35 -22.59
N HIS A 23 33.36 -26.75 -21.41
CA HIS A 23 33.65 -27.48 -20.16
C HIS A 23 32.65 -27.28 -19.03
N VAL A 24 31.55 -26.56 -19.29
CA VAL A 24 30.39 -26.56 -18.39
C VAL A 24 29.28 -27.35 -19.08
N LYS A 25 29.38 -28.69 -19.04
CA LYS A 25 28.17 -29.51 -19.16
C LYS A 25 27.21 -28.98 -18.07
N PRO A 26 25.98 -28.55 -18.38
CA PRO A 26 25.02 -28.30 -17.34
C PRO A 26 24.88 -29.61 -16.60
N LYS A 27 25.41 -29.65 -15.37
CA LYS A 27 25.09 -30.71 -14.43
C LYS A 27 23.61 -30.52 -14.20
N VAL A 28 22.81 -31.21 -15.01
CA VAL A 28 21.39 -31.39 -14.79
C VAL A 28 21.31 -31.82 -13.34
N LEU A 29 20.81 -30.93 -12.49
CA LEU A 29 20.58 -31.17 -11.07
C LEU A 29 19.43 -32.18 -10.96
N HIS A 30 19.68 -33.41 -11.41
CA HIS A 30 18.91 -34.57 -11.02
C HIS A 30 19.12 -34.77 -9.52
N GLY A 31 18.05 -34.57 -8.74
CA GLY A 31 17.85 -35.24 -7.47
C GLY A 31 18.75 -34.88 -6.28
N GLY A 32 19.50 -33.77 -6.32
CA GLY A 32 20.53 -33.47 -5.30
C GLY A 32 20.19 -32.41 -4.24
N LEU A 33 19.01 -31.77 -4.29
CA LEU A 33 18.50 -30.89 -3.22
C LEU A 33 17.52 -31.60 -2.28
N GLN A 34 17.51 -32.94 -2.30
CA GLN A 34 16.81 -33.73 -1.29
C GLN A 34 17.71 -33.87 -0.05
N LYS A 35 17.22 -33.37 1.10
CA LYS A 35 17.75 -33.60 2.47
C LYS A 35 18.98 -32.80 2.95
N ARG A 36 19.17 -31.54 2.56
CA ARG A 36 19.96 -30.62 3.42
C ARG A 36 19.07 -30.09 4.56
N ALA A 37 19.22 -30.69 5.73
CA ALA A 37 18.85 -30.16 7.05
C ALA A 37 17.54 -29.34 7.12
N TYR A 38 16.38 -29.95 6.84
CA TYR A 38 15.11 -29.44 7.38
C TYR A 38 15.11 -29.70 8.90
N GLY A 39 15.79 -28.84 9.65
CA GLY A 39 15.98 -29.00 11.08
C GLY A 39 14.66 -28.93 11.86
N LYS A 40 14.62 -29.61 13.02
CA LYS A 40 13.52 -29.54 14.02
C LYS A 40 13.11 -28.10 14.39
N ASN A 41 13.93 -27.10 14.07
CA ASN A 41 13.75 -25.70 14.43
C ASN A 41 12.94 -24.87 13.42
N LEU A 42 12.56 -25.41 12.24
CA LEU A 42 11.85 -24.60 11.24
C LEU A 42 10.48 -24.11 11.76
N SER A 43 9.77 -24.94 12.54
CA SER A 43 8.50 -24.53 13.14
C SER A 43 8.66 -23.39 14.15
N ILE A 44 9.79 -23.34 14.86
CA ILE A 44 10.11 -22.27 15.82
C ILE A 44 10.41 -20.98 15.06
N ILE A 45 11.24 -21.06 14.02
CA ILE A 45 11.59 -19.90 13.18
C ILE A 45 10.34 -19.34 12.49
N SER A 46 9.50 -20.21 11.90
CA SER A 46 8.21 -19.79 11.33
C SER A 46 7.29 -19.20 12.39
N GLY A 47 7.28 -19.76 13.60
CA GLY A 47 6.54 -19.24 14.75
C GLY A 47 6.95 -17.82 15.13
N LEU A 48 8.25 -17.58 15.28
CA LEU A 48 8.83 -16.25 15.55
C LEU A 48 8.50 -15.25 14.45
N PHE A 49 8.61 -15.67 13.19
CA PHE A 49 8.30 -14.82 12.04
C PHE A 49 6.81 -14.43 12.04
N PHE A 50 5.89 -15.40 12.07
CA PHE A 50 4.46 -15.11 12.02
C PHE A 50 3.95 -14.40 13.28
N GLY A 51 4.50 -14.74 14.45
CA GLY A 51 4.16 -14.10 15.71
C GLY A 51 4.56 -12.62 15.75
N SER A 52 5.74 -12.27 15.22
CA SER A 52 6.21 -10.87 15.21
C SER A 52 5.44 -9.97 14.24
N LEU A 53 4.85 -10.54 13.17
CA LEU A 53 4.07 -9.78 12.18
C LEU A 53 2.87 -9.03 12.77
N ILE A 54 2.30 -9.51 13.89
CA ILE A 54 1.18 -8.82 14.54
C ILE A 54 1.58 -7.44 15.07
N GLY A 55 2.82 -7.28 15.53
CA GLY A 55 3.33 -6.01 16.05
C GLY A 55 3.51 -4.95 14.96
N PHE A 56 3.68 -5.37 13.71
CA PHE A 56 3.74 -4.45 12.56
C PHE A 56 2.35 -4.10 12.05
N LYS A 57 1.45 -5.08 11.94
CA LYS A 57 0.09 -4.86 11.43
C LYS A 57 -0.92 -5.87 11.96
N THR A 58 -1.79 -5.40 12.85
CA THR A 58 -2.81 -6.23 13.51
C THR A 58 -3.72 -6.98 12.54
N TYR A 59 -4.19 -6.33 11.46
CA TYR A 59 -5.06 -6.96 10.45
C TYR A 59 -4.39 -8.10 9.68
N SER A 60 -3.09 -7.96 9.38
CA SER A 60 -2.31 -9.04 8.76
C SER A 60 -2.18 -10.22 9.73
N GLY A 61 -2.03 -9.94 11.03
CA GLY A 61 -2.06 -10.95 12.08
C GLY A 61 -3.36 -11.75 12.08
N VAL A 62 -4.53 -11.09 12.07
CA VAL A 62 -5.84 -11.77 12.03
C VAL A 62 -5.94 -12.74 10.86
N LEU A 63 -5.53 -12.31 9.66
CA LEU A 63 -5.52 -13.16 8.48
C LEU A 63 -4.56 -14.34 8.63
N ILE A 64 -3.32 -14.10 9.07
CA ILE A 64 -2.28 -15.14 9.21
C ILE A 64 -2.64 -16.18 10.26
N PHE A 65 -3.06 -15.76 11.47
CA PHE A 65 -3.41 -16.69 12.54
C PHE A 65 -4.64 -17.52 12.20
N SER A 66 -5.66 -16.90 11.59
CA SER A 66 -6.85 -17.61 11.15
C SER A 66 -6.51 -18.62 10.05
N ALA A 67 -5.70 -18.21 9.06
CA ALA A 67 -5.22 -19.12 8.01
C ALA A 67 -4.38 -20.27 8.57
N LEU A 68 -3.47 -19.99 9.52
CA LEU A 68 -2.71 -21.02 10.22
C LEU A 68 -3.60 -21.96 11.02
N ALA A 69 -4.64 -21.45 11.69
CA ALA A 69 -5.59 -22.26 12.45
C ALA A 69 -6.38 -23.21 11.54
N PHE A 70 -6.99 -22.69 10.47
CA PHE A 70 -7.71 -23.54 9.51
C PHE A 70 -6.79 -24.53 8.81
N ALA A 71 -5.60 -24.11 8.41
CA ALA A 71 -4.63 -25.00 7.77
C ALA A 71 -4.12 -26.08 8.72
N ALA A 72 -3.83 -25.73 9.99
CA ALA A 72 -3.41 -26.69 11.00
C ALA A 72 -4.52 -27.70 11.31
N LEU A 73 -5.77 -27.24 11.42
CA LEU A 73 -6.92 -28.11 11.61
C LEU A 73 -7.11 -29.05 10.42
N PHE A 74 -7.05 -28.53 9.19
CA PHE A 74 -7.18 -29.34 7.98
C PHE A 74 -6.06 -30.39 7.84
N GLU A 75 -4.80 -30.00 8.02
CA GLU A 75 -3.66 -30.92 8.01
C GLU A 75 -3.76 -31.98 9.12
N PHE A 76 -4.26 -31.60 10.30
CA PHE A 76 -4.47 -32.54 11.39
C PHE A 76 -5.60 -33.53 11.09
N LEU A 77 -6.75 -33.05 10.62
CA LEU A 77 -7.91 -33.91 10.35
C LEU A 77 -7.68 -34.83 9.15
N LYS A 78 -7.15 -34.31 8.05
CA LYS A 78 -6.98 -35.04 6.79
C LYS A 78 -5.70 -35.86 6.73
N HIS A 79 -4.60 -35.36 7.31
CA HIS A 79 -3.26 -35.94 7.15
C HIS A 79 -2.58 -36.32 8.47
N ARG A 80 -3.23 -36.09 9.62
CA ARG A 80 -2.64 -36.29 10.97
C ARG A 80 -1.31 -35.56 11.18
N ASN A 81 -1.07 -34.50 10.40
CA ASN A 81 0.17 -33.74 10.40
C ASN A 81 0.10 -32.56 11.38
N THR A 82 0.91 -32.61 12.44
CA THR A 82 0.90 -31.59 13.52
C THR A 82 1.88 -30.43 13.30
N LYS A 83 2.60 -30.40 12.18
CA LYS A 83 3.64 -29.36 11.93
C LYS A 83 3.08 -27.94 11.99
N LEU A 84 1.95 -27.68 11.33
CA LEU A 84 1.31 -26.37 11.34
C LEU A 84 0.75 -26.00 12.71
N PHE A 85 0.30 -26.99 13.49
CA PHE A 85 -0.17 -26.76 14.85
C PHE A 85 0.95 -26.24 15.75
N LYS A 86 2.16 -26.80 15.62
CA LYS A 86 3.36 -26.29 16.31
C LYS A 86 3.65 -24.84 15.90
N VAL A 87 3.61 -24.54 14.60
CA VAL A 87 3.81 -23.17 14.10
C VAL A 87 2.77 -22.23 14.74
N LEU A 88 1.49 -22.58 14.68
CA LEU A 88 0.40 -21.78 15.28
C LEU A 88 0.65 -21.50 16.77
N VAL A 89 0.96 -22.51 17.56
CA VAL A 89 1.20 -22.36 19.01
C VAL A 89 2.39 -21.43 19.26
N PHE A 90 3.52 -21.64 18.59
CA PHE A 90 4.68 -20.76 18.75
C PHE A 90 4.38 -19.33 18.28
N SER A 91 3.67 -19.15 17.17
CA SER A 91 3.28 -17.81 16.70
C SER A 91 2.37 -17.11 17.70
N LEU A 92 1.41 -17.80 18.30
CA LEU A 92 0.51 -17.24 19.32
C LEU A 92 1.26 -16.88 20.61
N LEU A 93 2.20 -17.72 21.05
CA LEU A 93 3.04 -17.42 22.21
C LEU A 93 3.84 -16.13 21.98
N VAL A 94 4.46 -15.99 20.81
CA VAL A 94 5.24 -14.80 20.43
C VAL A 94 4.34 -13.56 20.26
N ALA A 95 3.13 -13.73 19.73
CA ALA A 95 2.16 -12.65 19.54
C ALA A 95 1.46 -12.22 20.85
N SER A 96 1.44 -13.08 21.86
CA SER A 96 0.65 -12.88 23.08
C SER A 96 0.95 -11.56 23.82
N PRO A 97 2.21 -11.08 23.97
CA PRO A 97 2.44 -9.81 24.66
C PRO A 97 1.79 -8.63 23.95
N VAL A 98 1.90 -8.59 22.61
CA VAL A 98 1.29 -7.54 21.79
C VAL A 98 -0.24 -7.63 21.84
N LEU A 99 -0.80 -8.84 21.76
CA LEU A 99 -2.24 -9.05 21.85
C LEU A 99 -2.79 -8.58 23.20
N ILE A 100 -2.15 -8.99 24.30
CA ILE A 100 -2.56 -8.63 25.67
C ILE A 100 -2.49 -7.12 25.88
N MET A 101 -1.39 -6.47 25.45
CA MET A 101 -1.24 -5.01 25.56
C MET A 101 -2.30 -4.23 24.76
N ASN A 102 -2.88 -4.84 23.71
CA ASN A 102 -3.87 -4.22 22.84
C ASN A 102 -5.32 -4.70 23.08
N MET A 103 -5.60 -5.50 24.12
CA MET A 103 -6.93 -6.08 24.36
C MET A 103 -8.06 -5.04 24.53
N GLY A 104 -7.74 -3.78 24.83
CA GLY A 104 -8.71 -2.67 24.93
C GLY A 104 -8.82 -1.78 23.68
N ALA A 105 -7.93 -1.94 22.71
CA ALA A 105 -7.85 -1.08 21.51
C ALA A 105 -8.61 -1.64 20.31
N ALA A 106 -9.42 -2.69 20.49
CA ALA A 106 -10.17 -3.38 19.43
C ALA A 106 -11.36 -2.53 18.93
N GLY A 107 -11.06 -1.41 18.26
CA GLY A 107 -12.05 -0.45 17.76
C GLY A 107 -12.53 -0.70 16.33
N SER A 108 -12.08 -1.75 15.65
CA SER A 108 -12.49 -1.99 14.25
C SER A 108 -13.32 -3.25 14.09
N SER A 109 -14.63 -3.09 14.16
CA SER A 109 -15.59 -4.10 13.72
C SER A 109 -15.54 -4.22 12.20
N PHE A 110 -15.78 -5.42 11.68
CA PHE A 110 -16.12 -5.64 10.26
C PHE A 110 -17.64 -5.67 10.13
N SER A 111 -18.18 -4.96 9.16
CA SER A 111 -19.58 -5.10 8.74
C SER A 111 -19.66 -6.01 7.52
N PHE A 112 -20.70 -6.84 7.49
CA PHE A 112 -20.99 -7.65 6.30
C PHE A 112 -21.50 -6.72 5.19
N SER A 113 -20.75 -6.63 4.10
CA SER A 113 -21.00 -5.73 2.98
C SER A 113 -20.53 -6.40 1.68
N PRO A 114 -21.29 -7.41 1.19
CA PRO A 114 -20.88 -8.19 0.04
C PRO A 114 -20.69 -7.32 -1.20
N LEU A 115 -19.63 -7.63 -1.95
CA LEU A 115 -19.26 -7.01 -3.22
C LEU A 115 -18.97 -5.50 -3.12
N PHE A 116 -18.68 -5.00 -1.91
CA PHE A 116 -18.32 -3.59 -1.68
C PHE A 116 -17.16 -3.14 -2.57
N ILE A 117 -16.03 -3.88 -2.56
CA ILE A 117 -14.85 -3.52 -3.34
C ILE A 117 -15.14 -3.49 -4.84
N PRO A 118 -15.67 -4.57 -5.47
CA PRO A 118 -16.01 -4.52 -6.89
C PRO A 118 -16.94 -3.36 -7.26
N MET A 119 -17.99 -3.12 -6.47
CA MET A 119 -18.94 -2.06 -6.74
C MET A 119 -18.31 -0.66 -6.63
N HIS A 120 -17.47 -0.44 -5.61
CA HIS A 120 -16.74 0.82 -5.41
C HIS A 120 -15.86 1.16 -6.61
N TYR A 121 -15.11 0.19 -7.13
CA TYR A 121 -14.26 0.41 -8.30
C TYR A 121 -15.05 0.52 -9.61
N PHE A 122 -16.17 -0.21 -9.73
CA PHE A 122 -17.06 -0.13 -10.89
C PHE A 122 -17.69 1.27 -11.01
N LEU A 123 -18.13 1.84 -9.89
CA LEU A 123 -18.64 3.21 -9.79
C LEU A 123 -17.55 4.24 -10.09
N LYS A 124 -16.36 4.11 -9.48
CA LYS A 124 -15.23 5.01 -9.74
C LYS A 124 -14.75 5.00 -11.19
N ALA A 125 -14.95 3.89 -11.91
CA ALA A 125 -14.64 3.80 -13.33
C ALA A 125 -15.65 4.54 -14.22
N GLY A 126 -16.72 5.11 -13.65
CA GLY A 126 -17.77 5.82 -14.39
C GLY A 126 -18.62 4.91 -15.27
N ILE A 127 -18.62 3.60 -15.01
CA ILE A 127 -19.35 2.61 -15.82
C ILE A 127 -20.86 2.70 -15.59
N ALA A 128 -21.27 3.15 -14.40
CA ALA A 128 -22.66 3.50 -14.09
C ALA A 128 -22.68 4.66 -13.09
N PRO A 129 -23.48 5.73 -13.30
CA PRO A 129 -23.68 6.77 -12.31
C PRO A 129 -24.42 6.21 -11.08
N ILE A 130 -24.07 6.72 -9.89
CA ILE A 130 -24.67 6.30 -8.62
C ILE A 130 -26.21 6.46 -8.65
N ASP A 131 -26.68 7.52 -9.31
CA ASP A 131 -28.10 7.86 -9.43
C ASP A 131 -28.90 6.79 -10.19
N GLU A 132 -28.30 6.18 -11.23
CA GLU A 132 -28.87 5.05 -11.97
C GLU A 132 -28.87 3.77 -11.14
N ILE A 133 -27.91 3.58 -10.23
CA ILE A 133 -27.90 2.43 -9.30
C ILE A 133 -28.96 2.59 -8.21
N THR A 134 -29.18 3.82 -7.73
CA THR A 134 -30.23 4.10 -6.75
C THR A 134 -31.63 3.98 -7.34
N SER A 135 -31.84 4.27 -8.63
CA SER A 135 -33.15 4.05 -9.27
C SER A 135 -33.46 2.56 -9.51
N LEU A 136 -32.42 1.70 -9.58
CA LEU A 136 -32.57 0.24 -9.64
C LEU A 136 -33.07 -0.40 -8.32
N THR A 137 -33.31 0.37 -7.24
CA THR A 137 -33.88 -0.16 -6.00
C THR A 137 -35.25 -0.82 -6.19
N GLU A 138 -35.98 -0.45 -7.25
CA GLU A 138 -37.27 -1.05 -7.58
C GLU A 138 -37.16 -2.37 -8.37
N MET A 139 -35.96 -2.74 -8.83
CA MET A 139 -35.72 -3.94 -9.63
C MET A 139 -34.63 -4.85 -9.00
N PRO A 140 -35.00 -5.70 -8.02
CA PRO A 140 -34.02 -6.48 -7.25
C PRO A 140 -33.16 -7.40 -8.13
N PHE A 141 -33.72 -7.98 -9.20
CA PHE A 141 -32.97 -8.84 -10.11
C PHE A 141 -31.93 -8.06 -10.94
N ALA A 142 -32.29 -6.89 -11.46
CA ALA A 142 -31.36 -6.03 -12.19
C ALA A 142 -30.18 -5.59 -11.32
N LYS A 143 -30.47 -5.28 -10.03
CA LYS A 143 -29.44 -5.00 -9.04
C LYS A 143 -28.49 -6.20 -8.85
N VAL A 144 -29.00 -7.42 -8.67
CA VAL A 144 -28.14 -8.62 -8.55
C VAL A 144 -27.25 -8.80 -9.79
N LEU A 145 -27.81 -8.64 -10.99
CA LEU A 145 -27.03 -8.73 -12.24
C LEU A 145 -25.94 -7.67 -12.31
N LEU A 146 -26.23 -6.43 -11.92
CA LEU A 146 -25.24 -5.35 -11.90
C LEU A 146 -24.10 -5.66 -10.93
N PHE A 147 -24.41 -6.13 -9.72
CA PHE A 147 -23.43 -6.55 -8.73
C PHE A 147 -22.58 -7.73 -9.23
N ALA A 148 -23.19 -8.71 -9.88
CA ALA A 148 -22.48 -9.83 -10.48
C ALA A 148 -21.56 -9.36 -11.63
N PHE A 149 -22.03 -8.44 -12.47
CA PHE A 149 -21.26 -7.86 -13.56
C PHE A 149 -20.07 -7.04 -13.04
N ALA A 150 -20.28 -6.20 -12.03
CA ALA A 150 -19.21 -5.47 -11.35
C ALA A 150 -18.16 -6.41 -10.75
N ALA A 151 -18.59 -7.49 -10.08
CA ALA A 151 -17.71 -8.52 -9.55
C ALA A 151 -16.90 -9.22 -10.64
N LEU A 152 -17.53 -9.61 -11.75
CA LEU A 152 -16.87 -10.27 -12.87
C LEU A 152 -15.85 -9.35 -13.54
N PHE A 153 -16.21 -8.10 -13.82
CA PHE A 153 -15.32 -7.12 -14.44
C PHE A 153 -14.11 -6.84 -13.55
N PHE A 154 -14.36 -6.61 -12.25
CA PHE A 154 -13.31 -6.39 -11.26
C PHE A 154 -12.37 -7.59 -11.16
N LEU A 155 -12.90 -8.82 -11.04
CA LEU A 155 -12.11 -10.04 -10.94
C LEU A 155 -11.30 -10.31 -12.20
N ALA A 156 -11.90 -10.14 -13.39
CA ALA A 156 -11.22 -10.34 -14.67
C ALA A 156 -10.03 -9.38 -14.81
N GLY A 157 -10.24 -8.09 -14.51
CA GLY A 157 -9.19 -7.09 -14.56
C GLY A 157 -8.08 -7.31 -13.53
N ALA A 158 -8.45 -7.68 -12.30
CA ALA A 158 -7.49 -7.78 -11.21
C ALA A 158 -6.68 -9.09 -11.17
N ILE A 159 -7.30 -10.23 -11.50
CA ILE A 159 -6.62 -11.53 -11.45
C ILE A 159 -5.62 -11.66 -12.61
N GLY A 160 -6.03 -11.29 -13.82
CA GLY A 160 -5.18 -11.37 -15.02
C GLY A 160 -4.55 -12.78 -15.21
N PHE A 161 -3.25 -12.82 -15.52
CA PHE A 161 -2.53 -14.09 -15.73
C PHE A 161 -2.49 -15.00 -14.49
N ARG A 162 -2.76 -14.46 -13.28
CA ARG A 162 -2.78 -15.25 -12.04
C ARG A 162 -3.92 -16.27 -12.02
N ALA A 163 -4.90 -16.15 -12.92
CA ALA A 163 -5.96 -17.14 -13.10
C ALA A 163 -5.41 -18.56 -13.37
N LEU A 164 -4.21 -18.66 -13.98
CA LEU A 164 -3.52 -19.93 -14.15
C LEU A 164 -3.27 -20.66 -12.83
N GLY A 165 -3.20 -19.94 -11.70
CA GLY A 165 -2.98 -20.52 -10.39
C GLY A 165 -4.11 -21.39 -9.88
N PHE A 166 -5.36 -21.16 -10.30
CA PHE A 166 -6.51 -21.94 -9.81
C PHE A 166 -6.37 -23.44 -10.11
N GLN A 167 -5.71 -23.80 -11.22
CA GLN A 167 -5.44 -25.20 -11.58
C GLN A 167 -4.50 -25.89 -10.57
N SER A 168 -3.50 -25.18 -10.05
CA SER A 168 -2.54 -25.73 -9.09
C SER A 168 -3.07 -25.81 -7.66
N VAL A 169 -4.09 -25.02 -7.32
CA VAL A 169 -4.67 -25.00 -5.95
C VAL A 169 -5.15 -26.40 -5.54
N GLY A 170 -5.98 -27.05 -6.37
CA GLY A 170 -6.53 -28.37 -6.07
C GLY A 170 -5.47 -29.45 -5.94
N LYS A 171 -4.45 -29.41 -6.81
CA LYS A 171 -3.30 -30.33 -6.79
C LYS A 171 -2.48 -30.18 -5.51
N ARG A 172 -2.17 -28.95 -5.09
CA ARG A 172 -1.34 -28.73 -3.90
C ARG A 172 -2.05 -29.06 -2.58
N LEU A 173 -3.38 -28.95 -2.54
CA LEU A 173 -4.20 -29.41 -1.41
C LEU A 173 -4.27 -30.94 -1.26
N SER A 174 -3.96 -31.70 -2.31
CA SER A 174 -3.91 -33.17 -2.25
C SER A 174 -2.51 -33.71 -1.92
N GLU A 175 -1.45 -32.98 -2.28
CA GLU A 175 -0.04 -33.38 -2.12
C GLU A 175 0.54 -33.29 -0.68
N GLN A 176 -0.28 -32.98 0.34
CA GLN A 176 0.14 -32.93 1.76
C GLN A 176 1.26 -31.94 2.08
N LYS A 177 1.34 -30.83 1.32
CA LYS A 177 2.34 -29.79 1.56
C LYS A 177 1.77 -28.75 2.52
N ALA A 178 2.22 -28.79 3.78
CA ALA A 178 1.83 -27.86 4.83
C ALA A 178 1.81 -26.37 4.40
N PHE A 179 2.82 -25.93 3.62
CA PHE A 179 2.85 -24.57 3.09
C PHE A 179 1.76 -24.29 2.06
N GLY A 180 1.47 -25.24 1.15
CA GLY A 180 0.40 -25.13 0.17
C GLY A 180 -0.97 -25.05 0.84
N THR A 181 -1.19 -25.85 1.88
CA THR A 181 -2.42 -25.81 2.69
C THR A 181 -2.57 -24.46 3.40
N PHE A 182 -1.52 -23.97 4.07
CA PHE A 182 -1.53 -22.63 4.67
C PHE A 182 -1.85 -21.54 3.64
N LEU A 183 -1.15 -21.55 2.51
CA LEU A 183 -1.30 -20.55 1.46
C LEU A 183 -2.71 -20.57 0.85
N PHE A 184 -3.32 -21.73 0.70
CA PHE A 184 -4.72 -21.85 0.28
C PHE A 184 -5.67 -21.18 1.26
N PHE A 185 -5.61 -21.50 2.56
CA PHE A 185 -6.48 -20.89 3.55
C PHE A 185 -6.22 -19.39 3.72
N PHE A 186 -4.96 -18.96 3.60
CA PHE A 186 -4.59 -17.55 3.55
C PHE A 186 -5.27 -16.84 2.37
N MET A 187 -5.14 -17.38 1.16
CA MET A 187 -5.77 -16.84 -0.04
C MET A 187 -7.30 -16.83 0.06
N ALA A 188 -7.90 -17.95 0.50
CA ALA A 188 -9.35 -18.10 0.61
C ALA A 188 -9.94 -17.13 1.64
N LEU A 189 -9.33 -17.01 2.82
CA LEU A 189 -9.78 -16.09 3.86
C LEU A 189 -9.58 -14.62 3.43
N ALA A 190 -8.46 -14.31 2.78
CA ALA A 190 -8.21 -12.98 2.23
C ALA A 190 -9.28 -12.60 1.19
N PHE A 191 -9.65 -13.55 0.31
CA PHE A 191 -10.74 -13.35 -0.64
C PHE A 191 -12.07 -13.11 0.08
N VAL A 192 -12.42 -13.95 1.05
CA VAL A 192 -13.67 -13.83 1.80
C VAL A 192 -13.76 -12.49 2.52
N LEU A 193 -12.69 -12.08 3.22
CA LEU A 193 -12.64 -10.81 3.93
C LEU A 193 -12.74 -9.61 2.99
N ALA A 194 -12.09 -9.66 1.83
CA ALA A 194 -12.15 -8.60 0.82
C ALA A 194 -13.53 -8.49 0.15
N PHE A 195 -14.16 -9.63 -0.17
CA PHE A 195 -15.40 -9.64 -0.97
C PHE A 195 -16.66 -9.51 -0.15
N PHE A 196 -16.65 -9.93 1.12
CA PHE A 196 -17.88 -10.02 1.92
C PHE A 196 -17.92 -9.04 3.09
N PHE A 197 -16.80 -8.45 3.46
CA PHE A 197 -16.70 -7.59 4.63
C PHE A 197 -16.15 -6.23 4.26
N LYS A 198 -16.49 -5.25 5.10
CA LYS A 198 -15.96 -3.89 5.06
C LYS A 198 -15.59 -3.49 6.49
N ALA A 199 -14.45 -2.84 6.69
CA ALA A 199 -14.14 -2.25 7.98
C ALA A 199 -15.20 -1.19 8.32
N ALA A 200 -15.78 -1.27 9.53
CA ALA A 200 -16.88 -0.40 9.95
C ALA A 200 -16.47 1.07 9.98
N SER A 201 -15.24 1.36 10.40
CA SER A 201 -14.70 2.72 10.36
C SER A 201 -14.25 3.08 8.93
N PRO A 202 -14.68 4.25 8.40
CA PRO A 202 -14.16 4.80 7.16
C PRO A 202 -12.63 4.87 7.09
N ILE A 203 -11.99 5.16 8.22
CA ILE A 203 -10.53 5.29 8.37
C ILE A 203 -9.81 3.96 8.09
N HIS A 204 -10.49 2.83 8.33
CA HIS A 204 -9.91 1.50 8.19
C HIS A 204 -10.35 0.77 6.92
N GLN A 205 -11.10 1.43 6.01
CA GLN A 205 -11.58 0.80 4.77
C GLN A 205 -10.43 0.27 3.90
N TRP A 206 -9.29 0.98 3.87
CA TRP A 206 -8.06 0.53 3.21
C TRP A 206 -7.55 -0.84 3.69
N ASN A 207 -7.76 -1.20 4.96
CA ASN A 207 -7.37 -2.51 5.46
C ASN A 207 -8.22 -3.63 4.84
N THR A 208 -9.46 -3.33 4.42
CA THR A 208 -10.32 -4.27 3.69
C THR A 208 -9.79 -4.49 2.27
N GLU A 209 -9.41 -3.41 1.58
CA GLU A 209 -8.82 -3.47 0.24
C GLU A 209 -7.53 -4.30 0.21
N GLN A 210 -6.72 -4.22 1.27
CA GLN A 210 -5.50 -5.00 1.39
C GLN A 210 -5.72 -6.52 1.41
N PHE A 211 -6.84 -7.00 1.94
CA PHE A 211 -7.15 -8.43 1.85
C PHE A 211 -7.23 -8.89 0.40
N PHE A 212 -7.69 -8.04 -0.52
CA PHE A 212 -7.69 -8.38 -1.93
C PHE A 212 -6.25 -8.48 -2.50
N PHE A 213 -5.36 -7.58 -2.10
CA PHE A 213 -3.94 -7.70 -2.47
C PHE A 213 -3.29 -8.97 -1.91
N TYR A 214 -3.62 -9.35 -0.68
CA TYR A 214 -3.14 -10.60 -0.09
C TYR A 214 -3.68 -11.83 -0.84
N PHE A 215 -4.94 -11.82 -1.27
CA PHE A 215 -5.50 -12.83 -2.16
C PHE A 215 -4.69 -12.93 -3.46
N LEU A 216 -4.42 -11.80 -4.13
CA LEU A 216 -3.63 -11.78 -5.38
C LEU A 216 -2.19 -12.28 -5.18
N ILE A 217 -1.56 -11.95 -4.05
CA ILE A 217 -0.22 -12.46 -3.69
C ILE A 217 -0.27 -13.98 -3.55
N GLY A 218 -1.24 -14.51 -2.79
CA GLY A 218 -1.42 -15.95 -2.63
C GLY A 218 -1.63 -16.67 -3.96
N LEU A 219 -2.50 -16.12 -4.81
CA LEU A 219 -2.77 -16.67 -6.14
C LEU A 219 -1.54 -16.61 -7.07
N THR A 220 -0.66 -15.62 -6.90
CA THR A 220 0.58 -15.49 -7.68
C THR A 220 1.51 -16.68 -7.47
N PHE A 221 1.63 -17.18 -6.23
CA PHE A 221 2.45 -18.37 -5.94
C PHE A 221 1.90 -19.62 -6.65
N PHE A 222 0.59 -19.83 -6.65
CA PHE A 222 -0.03 -20.94 -7.38
C PHE A 222 0.12 -20.78 -8.89
N ALA A 223 0.01 -19.56 -9.41
CA ALA A 223 0.21 -19.29 -10.84
C ALA A 223 1.66 -19.58 -11.26
N ALA A 224 2.65 -19.14 -10.47
CA ALA A 224 4.05 -19.43 -10.72
C ALA A 224 4.33 -20.94 -10.71
N ASP A 225 3.73 -21.67 -9.78
CA ASP A 225 3.83 -23.12 -9.71
C ASP A 225 3.25 -23.82 -10.96
N ASN A 226 2.06 -23.40 -11.43
CA ASN A 226 1.47 -23.93 -12.66
C ASN A 226 2.33 -23.62 -13.89
N ILE A 227 2.81 -22.38 -13.99
CA ILE A 227 3.67 -21.92 -15.10
C ILE A 227 4.95 -22.74 -15.14
N ALA A 228 5.59 -22.98 -13.98
CA ALA A 228 6.79 -23.81 -13.88
C ALA A 228 6.51 -25.24 -14.40
N GLU A 229 5.41 -25.85 -13.97
CA GLU A 229 5.02 -27.19 -14.43
C GLU A 229 4.78 -27.25 -15.95
N ILE A 230 4.12 -26.23 -16.53
CA ILE A 230 3.88 -26.16 -17.98
C ILE A 230 5.20 -26.00 -18.76
N ILE A 231 6.14 -25.20 -18.24
CA ILE A 231 7.44 -24.96 -18.85
C ILE A 231 8.34 -26.20 -18.74
N GLU A 232 8.27 -26.95 -17.65
CA GLU A 232 9.07 -28.15 -17.43
C GLU A 232 8.63 -29.34 -18.29
N LYS A 233 7.34 -29.40 -18.69
CA LYS A 233 6.83 -30.45 -19.59
C LYS A 233 7.66 -30.55 -20.88
N PRO A 234 7.84 -31.77 -21.43
CA PRO A 234 8.56 -31.99 -22.69
C PRO A 234 7.75 -31.43 -23.86
N ASN A 235 7.88 -30.12 -24.07
CA ASN A 235 7.29 -29.36 -25.16
C ASN A 235 8.40 -28.89 -26.12
N SER A 236 8.06 -28.66 -27.39
CA SER A 236 8.99 -28.03 -28.34
C SER A 236 9.41 -26.64 -27.83
N LYS A 237 10.66 -26.25 -28.09
CA LYS A 237 11.20 -24.94 -27.66
C LYS A 237 10.30 -23.78 -28.10
N THR A 238 9.74 -23.88 -29.31
CA THR A 238 8.80 -22.90 -29.86
C THR A 238 7.51 -22.77 -29.03
N LYS A 239 6.89 -23.89 -28.61
CA LYS A 239 5.70 -23.85 -27.76
C LYS A 239 5.98 -23.23 -26.40
N LYS A 240 7.14 -23.53 -25.81
CA LYS A 240 7.58 -22.92 -24.54
C LYS A 240 7.79 -21.42 -24.70
N ALA A 241 8.51 -20.99 -25.74
CA ALA A 241 8.75 -19.58 -26.01
C ALA A 241 7.44 -18.81 -26.25
N LEU A 242 6.51 -19.38 -27.03
CA LEU A 242 5.20 -18.78 -27.27
C LEU A 242 4.38 -18.66 -25.99
N PHE A 243 4.34 -19.70 -25.16
CA PHE A 243 3.65 -19.65 -23.87
C PHE A 243 4.22 -18.56 -22.95
N ILE A 244 5.55 -18.48 -22.83
CA ILE A 244 6.21 -17.42 -22.05
C ILE A 244 5.86 -16.04 -22.60
N ALA A 245 5.90 -15.87 -23.93
CA ALA A 245 5.53 -14.60 -24.57
C ALA A 245 4.08 -14.20 -24.27
N ILE A 246 3.13 -15.15 -24.29
CA ILE A 246 1.72 -14.91 -23.94
C ILE A 246 1.58 -14.52 -22.47
N VAL A 247 2.26 -15.22 -21.54
CA VAL A 247 2.22 -14.88 -20.11
C VAL A 247 2.77 -13.47 -19.87
N LEU A 248 3.90 -13.12 -20.50
CA LEU A 248 4.47 -11.78 -20.42
C LEU A 248 3.53 -10.73 -21.02
N ALA A 249 2.98 -10.99 -22.20
CA ALA A 249 2.01 -10.11 -22.84
C ALA A 249 0.74 -9.90 -21.99
N ALA A 250 0.28 -10.93 -21.28
CA ALA A 250 -0.86 -10.82 -20.37
C ALA A 250 -0.53 -10.08 -19.06
N ALA A 251 0.73 -10.13 -18.60
CA ALA A 251 1.17 -9.42 -17.40
C ALA A 251 1.42 -7.92 -17.67
N LEU A 252 1.85 -7.57 -18.89
CA LEU A 252 2.23 -6.20 -19.27
C LEU A 252 1.11 -5.16 -19.09
N PRO A 253 -0.15 -5.36 -19.51
CA PRO A 253 -1.19 -4.34 -19.41
C PRO A 253 -1.34 -3.76 -18.01
N SER A 254 -1.33 -4.61 -16.97
CA SER A 254 -1.43 -4.15 -15.59
C SER A 254 -0.23 -3.30 -15.14
N SER A 255 0.98 -3.68 -15.57
CA SER A 255 2.21 -2.97 -15.23
C SER A 255 2.35 -1.66 -16.02
N VAL A 256 2.00 -1.70 -17.31
CA VAL A 256 1.96 -0.52 -18.18
C VAL A 256 0.88 0.44 -17.71
N GLN A 257 -0.33 -0.03 -17.40
CA GLN A 257 -1.38 0.82 -16.84
C GLN A 257 -0.91 1.46 -15.54
N TYR A 258 -0.26 0.73 -14.64
CA TYR A 258 0.29 1.32 -13.41
C TYR A 258 1.32 2.39 -13.72
N VAL A 259 2.33 2.10 -14.55
CA VAL A 259 3.36 3.08 -14.92
C VAL A 259 2.77 4.27 -15.65
N VAL A 260 1.85 4.06 -16.59
CA VAL A 260 1.21 5.11 -17.39
C VAL A 260 0.26 5.94 -16.54
N ALA A 261 -0.52 5.32 -15.66
CA ALA A 261 -1.36 6.00 -14.70
C ALA A 261 -0.49 6.82 -13.75
N GLU A 262 0.49 6.24 -13.07
CA GLU A 262 1.35 6.93 -12.10
C GLU A 262 2.34 7.93 -12.75
N SER A 263 2.68 7.74 -14.03
CA SER A 263 3.55 8.68 -14.73
C SER A 263 2.82 9.98 -15.04
N HIS A 264 3.60 11.06 -15.06
CA HIS A 264 3.14 12.36 -15.57
C HIS A 264 2.79 12.34 -17.07
N LEU A 265 3.06 11.23 -17.79
CA LEU A 265 2.87 11.14 -19.25
C LEU A 265 1.42 11.34 -19.68
N LEU A 266 0.46 11.06 -18.81
CA LEU A 266 -0.97 11.33 -19.06
C LEU A 266 -1.54 12.43 -18.14
N GLY A 267 -0.70 13.38 -17.68
CA GLY A 267 -1.16 14.51 -16.88
C GLY A 267 -1.73 14.11 -15.52
N ASN A 268 -1.20 13.04 -14.91
CA ASN A 268 -1.76 12.50 -13.68
C ASN A 268 -1.60 13.47 -12.48
N PRO A 269 -2.70 13.93 -11.86
CA PRO A 269 -2.66 14.76 -10.65
C PRO A 269 -2.16 14.03 -9.39
N TYR A 270 -2.12 12.68 -9.38
CA TYR A 270 -1.69 11.88 -8.20
C TYR A 270 -0.20 12.03 -7.85
N SER A 271 0.59 12.57 -8.77
CA SER A 271 2.01 12.84 -8.52
C SER A 271 2.17 14.12 -7.71
N VAL A 272 2.32 13.97 -6.40
CA VAL A 272 2.54 15.12 -5.53
C VAL A 272 3.90 15.75 -5.85
N LYS A 273 3.89 16.97 -6.39
CA LYS A 273 5.11 17.70 -6.76
C LYS A 273 5.52 18.65 -5.64
N ILE A 274 6.81 18.62 -5.33
CA ILE A 274 7.48 19.69 -4.61
C ILE A 274 8.40 20.41 -5.60
N THR A 275 8.22 21.71 -5.73
CA THR A 275 9.09 22.54 -6.55
C THR A 275 10.44 22.72 -5.85
N GLN A 276 11.49 23.05 -6.61
CA GLN A 276 12.79 23.33 -6.01
C GLN A 276 12.74 24.49 -5.01
N ALA A 277 11.92 25.51 -5.28
CA ALA A 277 11.73 26.64 -4.37
C ALA A 277 11.02 26.23 -3.07
N GLU A 278 10.00 25.36 -3.12
CA GLU A 278 9.38 24.78 -1.92
C GLU A 278 10.40 23.95 -1.12
N LEU A 279 11.20 23.13 -1.79
CA LEU A 279 12.22 22.32 -1.14
C LEU A 279 13.29 23.19 -0.48
N ASN A 280 13.73 24.27 -1.13
CA ASN A 280 14.68 25.22 -0.57
C ASN A 280 14.11 25.92 0.67
N ALA A 281 12.86 26.38 0.60
CA ALA A 281 12.18 27.02 1.73
C ALA A 281 12.00 26.06 2.93
N LEU A 282 11.59 24.81 2.68
CA LEU A 282 11.45 23.78 3.72
C LEU A 282 12.80 23.36 4.31
N THR A 283 13.84 23.29 3.47
CA THR A 283 15.22 23.04 3.92
C THR A 283 15.77 24.20 4.73
N PHE A 284 15.44 25.45 4.35
CA PHE A 284 15.76 26.63 5.13
C PHE A 284 15.14 26.56 6.52
N ILE A 285 13.85 26.22 6.62
CA ILE A 285 13.18 26.01 7.92
C ILE A 285 13.95 24.95 8.70
N LYS A 286 14.21 23.77 8.11
CA LYS A 286 14.94 22.68 8.76
C LYS A 286 16.30 23.10 9.35
N GLN A 287 17.01 23.99 8.67
CA GLN A 287 18.34 24.47 9.09
C GLN A 287 18.28 25.60 10.12
N ASN A 288 17.17 26.33 10.21
CA ASN A 288 17.04 27.57 10.98
C ASN A 288 15.93 27.53 12.05
N SER A 289 15.61 26.34 12.57
CA SER A 289 14.58 26.12 13.60
C SER A 289 14.95 24.93 14.48
N SER A 290 14.27 24.73 15.60
CA SER A 290 14.47 23.58 16.51
C SER A 290 13.44 22.48 16.25
N TYR A 291 13.73 21.24 16.63
CA TYR A 291 12.84 20.08 16.34
C TYR A 291 11.41 20.24 16.89
N GLY A 292 11.23 20.99 17.97
CA GLY A 292 9.92 21.26 18.57
C GLY A 292 9.09 22.32 17.84
N ASP A 293 9.71 23.11 16.97
CA ASP A 293 9.08 24.28 16.37
C ASP A 293 7.88 23.87 15.49
N VAL A 294 6.84 24.69 15.50
CA VAL A 294 5.56 24.44 14.84
C VAL A 294 5.44 25.26 13.56
N LEU A 295 5.14 24.56 12.46
CA LEU A 295 4.94 25.12 11.14
C LEU A 295 3.44 25.25 10.82
N LEU A 296 3.03 26.47 10.49
CA LEU A 296 1.72 26.76 9.91
C LEU A 296 1.85 26.87 8.39
N HIS A 297 1.12 26.02 7.67
CA HIS A 297 1.08 26.03 6.21
C HIS A 297 -0.30 25.58 5.73
N ASN A 298 -0.61 25.91 4.49
CA ASN A 298 -1.74 25.33 3.78
C ASN A 298 -1.25 24.94 2.37
N LEU A 299 -0.77 23.70 2.24
CA LEU A 299 -0.26 23.19 0.96
C LEU A 299 -1.31 22.39 0.20
N ALA A 300 -2.49 22.19 0.81
CA ALA A 300 -3.59 21.48 0.21
C ALA A 300 -4.16 22.33 -0.93
N ASP A 301 -4.05 21.81 -2.15
CA ASP A 301 -4.74 22.39 -3.29
C ASP A 301 -6.20 21.95 -3.22
N PHE A 302 -7.04 22.71 -2.51
CA PHE A 302 -8.46 22.39 -2.32
C PHE A 302 -9.28 22.45 -3.63
N ASN A 303 -8.65 22.87 -4.73
CA ASN A 303 -9.26 23.00 -6.04
C ASN A 303 -8.69 22.05 -7.10
N ALA A 304 -7.84 21.09 -6.74
CA ALA A 304 -7.42 20.07 -7.70
C ALA A 304 -8.64 19.21 -8.06
N GLU A 305 -8.93 19.02 -9.36
CA GLU A 305 -9.99 18.14 -9.83
C GLU A 305 -9.37 16.84 -10.38
N ASP A 306 -10.02 15.70 -10.16
CA ASP A 306 -9.64 14.46 -10.84
C ASP A 306 -10.06 14.50 -12.32
N ARG A 307 -9.73 13.41 -13.02
CA ARG A 307 -10.13 13.19 -14.42
C ARG A 307 -11.64 13.18 -14.66
N THR A 308 -12.45 13.12 -13.60
CA THR A 308 -13.91 13.16 -13.68
C THR A 308 -14.49 14.53 -13.31
N GLY A 309 -13.63 15.54 -13.09
CA GLY A 309 -14.04 16.88 -12.68
C GLY A 309 -14.45 16.98 -11.20
N ASN A 310 -14.23 15.91 -10.41
CA ASN A 310 -14.51 15.95 -8.99
C ASN A 310 -13.35 16.61 -8.27
N LYS A 311 -13.62 17.59 -7.39
CA LYS A 311 -12.59 18.16 -6.52
C LYS A 311 -11.95 17.07 -5.68
N VAL A 312 -10.68 16.79 -5.94
CA VAL A 312 -9.82 15.94 -5.12
C VAL A 312 -9.07 16.81 -4.15
N VAL A 313 -9.45 16.69 -2.88
CA VAL A 313 -8.59 17.16 -1.79
C VAL A 313 -7.42 16.19 -1.68
N PHE A 314 -6.29 16.51 -2.31
CA PHE A 314 -5.05 15.77 -2.08
C PHE A 314 -4.49 16.12 -0.70
N GLY A 315 -4.85 15.33 0.31
CA GLY A 315 -4.32 15.47 1.68
C GLY A 315 -2.80 15.40 1.78
N ASN A 316 -2.15 14.66 0.87
CA ASN A 316 -0.73 14.30 0.95
C ASN A 316 0.28 15.47 0.93
N ARG A 317 -0.09 16.68 0.46
CA ARG A 317 0.87 17.80 0.42
C ARG A 317 1.21 18.36 1.79
N ASN A 318 0.25 18.33 2.73
CA ASN A 318 0.49 18.84 4.08
C ASN A 318 1.56 18.02 4.80
N SER A 319 1.56 16.68 4.63
CA SER A 319 2.62 15.82 5.18
C SER A 319 4.02 16.10 4.60
N MET A 320 4.13 16.65 3.38
CA MET A 320 5.43 16.96 2.79
C MET A 320 6.14 18.08 3.54
N ALA A 321 5.39 19.09 3.99
CA ALA A 321 5.99 20.16 4.80
C ALA A 321 6.67 19.58 6.03
N GLU A 322 5.99 18.69 6.76
CA GLU A 322 6.54 18.01 7.93
C GLU A 322 7.79 17.18 7.58
N VAL A 323 7.72 16.39 6.50
CA VAL A 323 8.83 15.51 6.08
C VAL A 323 10.07 16.32 5.72
N PHE A 324 9.93 17.33 4.86
CA PHE A 324 11.07 18.08 4.32
C PHE A 324 11.61 19.13 5.30
N SER A 325 10.75 19.76 6.10
CA SER A 325 11.20 20.66 7.17
C SER A 325 11.67 19.90 8.41
N SER A 326 11.23 18.65 8.59
CA SER A 326 11.42 17.87 9.82
C SER A 326 10.90 18.62 11.06
N ARG A 327 9.74 19.29 10.92
CA ARG A 327 9.05 20.06 11.99
C ARG A 327 7.61 19.60 12.16
N ASN A 328 7.06 19.89 13.33
CA ASN A 328 5.64 19.67 13.59
C ASN A 328 4.82 20.63 12.73
N SER A 329 3.66 20.20 12.24
CA SER A 329 2.72 21.12 11.59
C SER A 329 1.44 21.29 12.41
N VAL A 330 0.78 22.44 12.23
CA VAL A 330 -0.57 22.66 12.76
C VAL A 330 -1.55 21.67 12.11
N LEU A 331 -1.43 21.49 10.78
CA LEU A 331 -2.31 20.69 9.96
C LEU A 331 -1.52 19.63 9.18
N GLY A 332 -1.43 18.45 9.75
CA GLY A 332 -0.81 17.29 9.11
C GLY A 332 -1.78 16.52 8.21
N GLU A 333 -1.38 15.29 7.90
CA GLU A 333 -2.15 14.40 7.05
C GLU A 333 -3.47 13.95 7.69
N ARG A 334 -4.59 14.15 6.98
CA ARG A 334 -5.93 13.85 7.50
C ARG A 334 -6.06 12.42 8.00
N TRP A 335 -5.61 11.44 7.21
CA TRP A 335 -5.77 10.04 7.57
C TRP A 335 -4.97 9.66 8.83
N ILE A 336 -3.79 10.26 9.03
CA ILE A 336 -2.98 10.05 10.24
C ILE A 336 -3.67 10.70 11.44
N ALA A 337 -4.13 11.94 11.29
CA ALA A 337 -4.81 12.66 12.35
C ALA A 337 -6.10 11.95 12.79
N MET A 338 -6.89 11.44 11.83
CA MET A 338 -8.06 10.61 12.11
C MET A 338 -7.68 9.29 12.80
N LEU A 339 -6.60 8.63 12.37
CA LEU A 339 -6.10 7.41 13.03
C LEU A 339 -5.69 7.66 14.48
N LEU A 340 -5.11 8.83 14.76
CA LEU A 340 -4.69 9.27 16.08
C LEU A 340 -5.81 9.97 16.88
N SER A 341 -7.04 10.04 16.35
CA SER A 341 -8.18 10.74 16.97
C SER A 341 -7.89 12.21 17.32
N LEU A 342 -7.08 12.89 16.50
CA LEU A 342 -6.81 14.33 16.62
C LEU A 342 -7.95 15.15 15.99
N SER A 343 -8.18 16.37 16.48
CA SER A 343 -9.17 17.32 15.95
C SER A 343 -8.73 17.94 14.61
N TRP A 344 -8.64 17.11 13.57
CA TRP A 344 -8.15 17.53 12.26
C TRP A 344 -9.06 18.57 11.62
N GLU A 345 -10.38 18.40 11.70
CA GLU A 345 -11.36 19.31 11.12
C GLU A 345 -11.25 20.73 11.72
N GLU A 346 -11.17 20.85 13.04
CA GLU A 346 -10.98 22.15 13.72
C GLU A 346 -9.67 22.83 13.31
N ARG A 347 -8.57 22.07 13.21
CA ARG A 347 -7.28 22.59 12.75
C ARG A 347 -7.35 23.04 11.30
N ALA A 348 -8.06 22.30 10.44
CA ALA A 348 -8.23 22.67 9.04
C ALA A 348 -8.99 23.99 8.90
N GLU A 349 -10.08 24.17 9.66
CA GLU A 349 -10.84 25.41 9.72
C GLU A 349 -10.00 26.59 10.20
N ASP A 350 -9.18 26.39 11.25
CA ASP A 350 -8.27 27.45 11.73
C ASP A 350 -7.18 27.79 10.70
N VAL A 351 -6.59 26.79 10.04
CA VAL A 351 -5.61 27.04 8.97
C VAL A 351 -6.25 27.80 7.82
N GLU A 352 -7.43 27.40 7.37
CA GLU A 352 -8.17 28.10 6.32
C GLU A 352 -8.50 29.54 6.73
N LYS A 353 -8.97 29.73 7.97
CA LYS A 353 -9.26 31.05 8.54
C LYS A 353 -8.01 31.93 8.61
N PHE A 354 -6.85 31.39 8.98
CA PHE A 354 -5.61 32.14 9.01
C PHE A 354 -5.23 32.71 7.64
N PHE A 355 -5.36 31.91 6.59
CA PHE A 355 -5.00 32.32 5.22
C PHE A 355 -6.07 33.13 4.49
N SER A 356 -7.28 33.26 5.05
CA SER A 356 -8.41 34.00 4.44
C SER A 356 -8.87 35.23 5.23
N THR A 357 -8.44 35.40 6.48
CA THR A 357 -8.83 36.56 7.29
C THR A 357 -8.09 37.82 6.85
N SER A 358 -8.78 38.96 6.91
CA SER A 358 -8.19 40.30 6.75
C SER A 358 -7.86 40.98 8.09
N LYS A 359 -8.16 40.32 9.22
CA LYS A 359 -8.00 40.89 10.57
C LYS A 359 -6.76 40.32 11.26
N SER A 360 -5.79 41.18 11.55
CA SER A 360 -4.54 40.80 12.22
C SER A 360 -4.75 40.13 13.59
N ASP A 361 -5.73 40.56 14.38
CA ASP A 361 -6.03 39.96 15.68
C ASP A 361 -6.52 38.51 15.59
N GLU A 362 -7.23 38.16 14.52
CA GLU A 362 -7.69 36.78 14.31
C GLU A 362 -6.53 35.88 13.90
N ALA A 363 -5.65 36.37 13.00
CA ALA A 363 -4.44 35.65 12.62
C ALA A 363 -3.50 35.43 13.81
N LYS A 364 -3.33 36.45 14.66
CA LYS A 364 -2.51 36.37 15.87
C LYS A 364 -3.03 35.32 16.86
N LYS A 365 -4.35 35.25 17.08
CA LYS A 365 -4.98 34.24 17.94
C LYS A 365 -4.68 32.81 17.48
N ILE A 366 -4.66 32.55 16.18
CA ILE A 366 -4.35 31.21 15.63
C ILE A 366 -2.88 30.86 15.86
N ILE A 367 -1.97 31.82 15.65
CA ILE A 367 -0.54 31.66 15.96
C ILE A 367 -0.34 31.33 17.45
N GLU A 368 -1.04 32.04 18.35
CA GLU A 368 -0.99 31.80 19.80
C GLU A 368 -1.61 30.45 20.19
N LYS A 369 -2.78 30.11 19.64
CA LYS A 369 -3.49 28.84 19.91
C LYS A 369 -2.61 27.62 19.66
N TYR A 370 -1.82 27.63 18.58
CA TYR A 370 -0.99 26.50 18.19
C TYR A 370 0.51 26.70 18.47
N SER A 371 0.90 27.79 19.14
CA SER A 371 2.30 28.15 19.39
C SER A 371 3.14 28.08 18.10
N VAL A 372 2.65 28.72 17.04
CA VAL A 372 3.29 28.68 15.72
C VAL A 372 4.61 29.45 15.75
N ASP A 373 5.68 28.85 15.24
CA ASP A 373 7.01 29.46 15.12
C ASP A 373 7.31 29.95 13.71
N PHE A 374 6.80 29.22 12.71
CA PHE A 374 7.00 29.54 11.30
C PHE A 374 5.69 29.50 10.53
N VAL A 375 5.51 30.45 9.62
CA VAL A 375 4.42 30.47 8.65
C VAL A 375 5.01 30.30 7.27
N PHE A 376 4.61 29.24 6.57
CA PHE A 376 4.99 28.97 5.19
C PHE A 376 3.85 29.40 4.25
N VAL A 377 4.16 30.31 3.34
CA VAL A 377 3.21 30.88 2.39
C VAL A 377 3.62 30.50 0.97
N GLN A 378 2.74 29.79 0.27
CA GLN A 378 2.97 29.35 -1.11
C GLN A 378 2.93 30.50 -2.11
N LYS A 379 3.48 30.25 -3.31
CA LYS A 379 3.33 31.15 -4.46
C LYS A 379 1.84 31.35 -4.79
N GLY A 380 1.40 32.60 -4.88
CA GLY A 380 0.00 32.95 -5.16
C GLY A 380 -0.91 32.97 -3.93
N GLN A 381 -0.43 32.47 -2.78
CA GLN A 381 -1.12 32.61 -1.51
C GLN A 381 -0.75 33.95 -0.87
N GLY A 382 -1.76 34.77 -0.55
CA GLY A 382 -1.61 36.05 0.14
C GLY A 382 -1.70 35.90 1.66
N LEU A 383 -1.31 36.95 2.38
CA LEU A 383 -1.79 37.23 3.73
C LEU A 383 -2.52 38.57 3.63
N ASP A 384 -3.83 38.57 3.84
CA ASP A 384 -4.69 39.74 3.61
C ASP A 384 -4.79 40.65 4.85
N PHE A 385 -3.91 40.43 5.83
CA PHE A 385 -3.80 41.17 7.08
C PHE A 385 -2.40 41.76 7.27
N ASP A 386 -2.27 42.79 8.11
CA ASP A 386 -0.97 43.34 8.47
C ASP A 386 -0.32 42.50 9.59
N GLY A 387 0.76 41.79 9.22
CA GLY A 387 1.54 40.95 10.13
C GLY A 387 2.79 41.63 10.72
N THR A 388 3.08 42.89 10.41
CA THR A 388 4.37 43.56 10.74
C THR A 388 4.75 43.54 12.22
N GLY A 389 3.75 43.45 13.12
CA GLY A 389 3.97 43.38 14.57
C GLY A 389 4.31 42.00 15.14
N PHE A 390 4.07 40.91 14.41
CA PHE A 390 4.24 39.54 14.94
C PHE A 390 4.77 38.51 13.92
N LEU A 391 4.97 38.89 12.66
CA LEU A 391 5.58 38.07 11.61
C LEU A 391 6.79 38.80 11.01
N GLU A 392 7.92 38.10 10.95
CA GLU A 392 9.14 38.55 10.29
C GLU A 392 9.44 37.66 9.10
N LYS A 393 9.52 38.23 7.90
CA LYS A 393 9.92 37.46 6.71
C LYS A 393 11.40 37.09 6.81
N VAL A 394 11.69 35.80 6.83
CA VAL A 394 13.05 35.24 6.99
C VAL A 394 13.56 34.53 5.73
N PHE A 395 12.68 34.23 4.78
CA PHE A 395 13.05 33.62 3.49
C PHE A 395 12.08 34.05 2.39
N GLU A 396 12.59 34.25 1.18
CA GLU A 396 11.79 34.46 -0.02
C GLU A 396 12.51 33.91 -1.26
N GLN A 397 11.80 33.08 -2.03
CA GLN A 397 12.27 32.59 -3.33
C GLN A 397 11.09 32.26 -4.23
N ASP A 398 11.08 32.75 -5.47
CA ASP A 398 10.07 32.44 -6.51
C ASP A 398 8.61 32.64 -6.07
N GLY A 399 8.36 33.61 -5.19
CA GLY A 399 7.03 33.93 -4.63
C GLY A 399 6.61 33.09 -3.42
N ILE A 400 7.44 32.13 -2.98
CA ILE A 400 7.29 31.42 -1.71
C ILE A 400 7.96 32.24 -0.62
N ARG A 401 7.26 32.40 0.51
CA ARG A 401 7.70 33.23 1.63
C ARG A 401 7.63 32.42 2.92
N VAL A 402 8.65 32.53 3.76
CA VAL A 402 8.63 32.00 5.13
C VAL A 402 8.72 33.16 6.10
N TYR A 403 7.82 33.17 7.07
CA TYR A 403 7.82 34.12 8.18
C TYR A 403 8.15 33.38 9.47
N ARG A 404 8.94 34.01 10.34
CA ARG A 404 9.14 33.61 11.72
C ARG A 404 8.21 34.44 12.61
N THR A 405 7.61 33.83 13.61
CA THR A 405 6.75 34.54 14.55
C THR A 405 7.61 35.26 15.60
N ARG A 406 7.21 36.50 15.94
CA ARG A 406 7.81 37.30 17.01
C ARG A 406 6.81 37.33 18.16
N MET A 407 6.73 36.25 18.91
CA MET A 407 6.01 36.28 20.17
C MET A 407 6.89 37.04 21.17
N GLN A 408 6.41 38.18 21.67
CA GLN A 408 7.00 38.80 22.85
C GLN A 408 6.78 37.84 24.02
N ASN A 409 7.86 37.33 24.60
CA ASN A 409 7.81 36.80 25.97
C ASN A 409 7.44 37.91 26.95
#